data_AF-A0A080M1G8-F1
#
_entry.id   AF-A0A080M1G8-F1
#
_cell.length_a   1.000
_cell.length_b   1.000
_cell.length_c   1.000
_cell.angle_alpha   90.00
_cell.angle_beta   90.00
_cell.angle_gamma   90.00
#
_symmetry.space_group_name_H-M   'P 1'
#
loop_
_entity.id
_entity.type
_entity.pdbx_description
1 polymer ?
#
loop_
_entity_poly.entity_id
_entity_poly.type
_entity_poly.pdbx_seq_one_letter_code
_entity_poly.pdbx_strand_id
1 'polypeptide(L)'
;MRAILASTRAVLHFFHSVERRTAVAPSLAALHDALLILSADVAKEHRLPAIAVEPAQRALDGLIGILRADYVEQGGTPPPLPDLSRLRQMQIPVATDAEIHTAVERGNERRALFKAYVENGGWTWAAVSGSGEI
;
A
#
# COMPACT_ATOMS: atom_id res chain seq x y z
N MET A 1 39.76 7.49 -10.53
CA MET A 1 39.23 6.13 -10.31
C MET A 1 37.85 6.21 -9.64
N ARG A 2 36.82 6.56 -10.41
CA ARG A 2 35.40 6.64 -9.99
C ARG A 2 34.55 6.16 -11.17
N ALA A 3 34.50 4.85 -11.39
CA ALA A 3 33.76 4.26 -12.52
C ALA A 3 33.25 2.85 -12.24
N ILE A 4 33.02 2.47 -10.97
CA ILE A 4 32.53 1.12 -10.59
C ILE A 4 31.30 1.20 -9.66
N LEU A 5 30.59 2.33 -9.63
CA LEU A 5 29.32 2.45 -8.86
C LEU A 5 28.10 2.71 -9.74
N ALA A 6 28.28 2.91 -11.06
CA ALA A 6 27.17 3.11 -11.99
C ALA A 6 26.61 1.80 -12.57
N SER A 7 27.37 0.70 -12.53
CA SER A 7 27.05 -0.53 -13.27
C SER A 7 26.10 -1.49 -12.55
N THR A 8 26.00 -1.44 -11.22
CA THR A 8 25.07 -2.29 -10.46
C THR A 8 23.64 -1.76 -10.47
N ARG A 9 23.46 -0.44 -10.63
CA ARG A 9 22.13 0.20 -10.61
C ARG A 9 21.29 -0.19 -11.84
N ALA A 10 21.91 -0.39 -13.00
CA ALA A 10 21.22 -0.76 -14.24
C ALA A 10 20.76 -2.22 -14.26
N VAL A 11 21.52 -3.14 -13.65
CA VAL A 11 21.14 -4.57 -13.58
C VAL A 11 20.06 -4.79 -12.51
N LEU A 12 20.11 -4.06 -11.39
CA LEU A 12 19.04 -4.11 -10.36
C LEU A 12 17.77 -3.35 -10.76
N HIS A 13 17.87 -2.33 -11.62
CA HIS A 13 16.69 -1.68 -12.20
C HIS A 13 15.84 -2.64 -13.05
N PHE A 14 16.41 -3.76 -13.51
CA PHE A 14 15.69 -4.78 -14.28
C PHE A 14 14.64 -5.54 -13.46
N PHE A 15 14.76 -5.54 -12.13
CA PHE A 15 13.75 -6.13 -11.23
C PHE A 15 12.72 -5.12 -10.73
N HIS A 16 12.93 -3.82 -11.00
CA HIS A 16 11.89 -2.83 -10.83
C HIS A 16 11.07 -2.84 -12.11
N SER A 17 9.96 -3.56 -12.08
CA SER A 17 8.97 -3.44 -13.14
C SER A 17 8.65 -1.97 -13.34
N VAL A 18 8.82 -1.47 -14.57
CA VAL A 18 8.37 -0.13 -14.99
C VAL A 18 6.88 -0.12 -15.30
N GLU A 19 6.28 -1.30 -15.46
CA GLU A 19 4.84 -1.45 -15.62
C GLU A 19 4.20 -1.58 -14.24
N ARG A 20 3.23 -0.69 -13.94
CA ARG A 20 2.54 -0.64 -12.64
C ARG A 20 1.91 -1.99 -12.27
N ARG A 21 1.40 -2.74 -13.25
CA ARG A 21 0.72 -4.03 -13.04
C ARG A 21 1.63 -5.12 -12.47
N THR A 22 2.92 -5.02 -12.72
CA THR A 22 3.94 -5.97 -12.24
C THR A 22 4.87 -5.34 -11.20
N ALA A 23 4.60 -4.09 -10.79
CA ALA A 23 5.36 -3.39 -9.77
C ALA A 23 4.94 -3.83 -8.36
N VAL A 24 5.87 -4.50 -7.67
CA VAL A 24 5.63 -5.10 -6.34
C VAL A 24 5.30 -4.05 -5.29
N ALA A 25 6.09 -2.97 -5.21
CA ALA A 25 5.92 -1.95 -4.17
C ALA A 25 4.53 -1.30 -4.16
N PRO A 26 4.02 -0.72 -5.27
CA PRO A 26 2.68 -0.15 -5.29
C PRO A 26 1.57 -1.21 -5.16
N SER A 27 1.81 -2.45 -5.59
CA SER A 27 0.83 -3.54 -5.46
C SER A 27 0.65 -3.98 -3.99
N LEU A 28 1.74 -4.09 -3.23
CA LEU A 28 1.69 -4.44 -1.81
C LEU A 28 1.10 -3.31 -0.97
N ALA A 29 1.41 -2.05 -1.31
CA ALA A 29 0.78 -0.89 -0.68
C ALA A 29 -0.74 -0.86 -0.95
N ALA A 30 -1.18 -1.18 -2.18
CA ALA A 30 -2.59 -1.23 -2.53
C ALA A 30 -3.32 -2.38 -1.82
N LEU A 31 -2.67 -3.54 -1.70
CA LEU A 31 -3.20 -4.66 -0.92
C LEU A 31 -3.37 -4.28 0.56
N HIS A 32 -2.38 -3.61 1.15
CA HIS A 32 -2.47 -3.13 2.53
C HIS A 32 -3.66 -2.19 2.74
N ASP A 33 -3.80 -1.15 1.90
CA ASP A 33 -4.93 -0.21 2.00
C ASP A 33 -6.28 -0.92 1.78
N ALA A 34 -6.36 -1.87 0.85
CA ALA A 34 -7.57 -2.67 0.62
C ALA A 34 -7.95 -3.49 1.87
N LEU A 35 -6.99 -4.18 2.49
CA LEU A 35 -7.24 -4.96 3.70
C LEU A 35 -7.64 -4.08 4.89
N LEU A 36 -7.08 -2.87 4.96
CA LEU A 36 -7.44 -1.90 5.98
C LEU A 36 -8.88 -1.40 5.78
N ILE A 37 -9.29 -1.09 4.55
CA ILE A 37 -10.68 -0.74 4.23
C ILE A 37 -11.63 -1.91 4.53
N LEU A 38 -11.26 -3.14 4.16
CA LEU A 38 -12.06 -4.33 4.45
C LEU A 38 -12.19 -4.61 5.96
N SER A 39 -11.22 -4.16 6.76
CA SER A 39 -11.29 -4.23 8.22
C SER A 39 -12.12 -3.11 8.85
N ALA A 40 -12.37 -2.02 8.13
CA ALA A 40 -13.17 -0.89 8.58
C ALA A 40 -14.65 -1.28 8.54
N ASP A 41 -15.17 -1.70 9.70
CA ASP A 41 -16.54 -2.11 10.02
C ASP A 41 -17.50 -2.41 8.86
N VAL A 42 -17.09 -3.30 7.93
CA VAL A 42 -17.98 -3.84 6.90
C VAL A 42 -19.08 -4.60 7.63
N ALA A 43 -20.34 -4.37 7.25
CA ALA A 43 -21.47 -5.10 7.80
C ALA A 43 -21.16 -6.60 7.85
N LYS A 44 -21.48 -7.26 8.97
CA LYS A 44 -21.05 -8.65 9.26
C LYS A 44 -21.38 -9.62 8.12
N GLU A 45 -22.45 -9.35 7.38
CA GLU A 45 -22.96 -10.11 6.22
C GLU A 45 -22.03 -10.03 4.99
N HIS A 46 -21.23 -8.97 4.88
CA HIS A 46 -20.33 -8.71 3.75
C HIS A 46 -18.84 -8.83 4.13
N ARG A 47 -18.53 -9.18 5.38
CA ARG A 47 -17.15 -9.44 5.82
C ARG A 47 -16.60 -10.69 5.16
N LEU A 48 -15.39 -10.57 4.64
CA LEU A 48 -14.62 -11.75 4.25
C LEU A 48 -14.31 -12.61 5.49
N PRO A 49 -14.34 -13.95 5.36
CA PRO A 49 -13.98 -14.82 6.47
C PRO A 49 -12.50 -14.62 6.82
N ALA A 50 -12.18 -14.61 8.12
CA ALA A 50 -10.83 -14.32 8.60
C ALA A 50 -9.76 -15.20 7.95
N ILE A 51 -10.06 -16.49 7.71
CA ILE A 51 -9.16 -17.43 7.04
C ILE A 51 -8.75 -17.01 5.62
N ALA A 52 -9.57 -16.19 4.94
CA ALA A 52 -9.26 -15.68 3.61
C ALA A 52 -8.32 -14.46 3.64
N VAL A 53 -8.24 -13.75 4.77
CA VAL A 53 -7.56 -12.44 4.88
C VAL A 53 -6.33 -12.49 5.79
N GLU A 54 -6.38 -13.28 6.87
CA GLU A 54 -5.31 -13.40 7.86
C GLU A 54 -3.94 -13.77 7.27
N PRO A 55 -3.81 -14.70 6.31
CA PRO A 55 -2.50 -15.01 5.72
C PRO A 55 -1.86 -13.80 5.05
N ALA A 56 -2.66 -13.01 4.31
CA ALA A 56 -2.18 -11.80 3.64
C ALA A 56 -1.82 -10.70 4.65
N GLN A 57 -2.64 -10.52 5.69
CA GLN A 57 -2.33 -9.57 6.77
C GLN A 57 -1.01 -9.91 7.47
N ARG A 58 -0.80 -11.20 7.84
CA ARG A 58 0.44 -11.64 8.48
C ARG A 58 1.67 -11.45 7.59
N ALA A 59 1.55 -11.70 6.29
CA ALA A 59 2.63 -11.48 5.34
C ALA A 59 2.99 -9.98 5.26
N LEU A 60 2.00 -9.09 5.24
CA LEU A 60 2.22 -7.65 5.25
C LEU A 60 2.77 -7.14 6.58
N ASP A 61 2.36 -7.70 7.71
CA ASP A 61 2.93 -7.39 9.02
C ASP A 61 4.43 -7.73 9.07
N GLY A 62 4.81 -8.89 8.53
CA GLY A 62 6.22 -9.28 8.40
C GLY A 62 7.00 -8.30 7.51
N LEU A 63 6.43 -7.92 6.38
CA LEU A 63 7.04 -6.91 5.50
C LEU A 63 7.19 -5.55 6.19
N ILE A 64 6.17 -5.07 6.89
CA ILE A 64 6.23 -3.82 7.66
C ILE A 64 7.35 -3.87 8.70
N GLY A 65 7.57 -5.03 9.33
CA GLY A 65 8.68 -5.24 10.25
C GLY A 65 10.04 -4.99 9.59
N ILE A 66 10.23 -5.48 8.37
CA ILE A 66 11.43 -5.24 7.55
C ILE A 66 11.52 -3.76 7.16
N LEU A 67 10.44 -3.20 6.60
CA LEU A 67 10.42 -1.80 6.15
C LEU A 67 10.68 -0.81 7.29
N ARG A 68 10.23 -1.12 8.51
CA ARG A 68 10.49 -0.27 9.67
C ARG A 68 11.98 -0.15 9.98
N ALA A 69 12.76 -1.22 9.77
CA ALA A 69 14.21 -1.17 9.96
C ALA A 69 14.90 -0.30 8.89
N ASP A 70 14.41 -0.37 7.64
CA ASP A 70 15.04 0.30 6.50
C ASP A 70 14.59 1.77 6.31
N TYR A 71 13.38 2.12 6.74
CA TYR A 71 12.70 3.39 6.41
C TYR A 71 12.22 4.20 7.61
N VAL A 72 12.68 3.91 8.83
CA VAL A 72 12.19 4.55 10.06
C VAL A 72 12.25 6.09 10.01
N GLU A 73 13.25 6.66 9.34
CA GLU A 73 13.40 8.12 9.19
C GLU A 73 12.62 8.71 8.00
N GLN A 74 12.20 7.89 7.04
CA GLN A 74 11.51 8.32 5.81
C GLN A 74 9.98 8.28 5.92
N GLY A 75 9.44 7.56 6.92
CA GLY A 75 8.00 7.42 7.17
C GLY A 75 7.32 8.64 7.79
N GLY A 76 7.69 9.86 7.39
CA GLY A 76 7.28 11.09 8.07
C GLY A 76 5.82 11.52 7.84
N THR A 77 5.26 11.28 6.66
CA THR A 77 3.90 11.75 6.34
C THR A 77 3.09 10.62 5.71
N PRO A 78 1.92 10.26 6.29
CA PRO A 78 1.07 9.27 5.67
C PRO A 78 0.56 9.79 4.32
N PRO A 79 0.33 8.90 3.35
CA PRO A 79 -0.23 9.29 2.08
C PRO A 79 -1.71 9.72 2.22
N PRO A 80 -2.28 10.37 1.18
CA PRO A 80 -3.70 10.73 1.15
C PRO A 80 -4.60 9.52 1.42
N LEU A 81 -5.83 9.79 1.87
CA LEU A 81 -6.84 8.76 2.04
C LEU A 81 -7.10 8.04 0.71
N PRO A 82 -7.39 6.72 0.75
CA PRO A 82 -7.80 5.99 -0.44
C PRO A 82 -9.13 6.52 -0.98
N ASP A 83 -9.27 6.56 -2.31
CA ASP A 83 -10.50 6.95 -2.98
C ASP A 83 -11.54 5.82 -2.92
N LEU A 84 -12.66 6.08 -2.24
CA LEU A 84 -13.75 5.14 -2.06
C LEU A 84 -14.84 5.25 -3.15
N SER A 85 -14.71 6.20 -4.08
CA SER A 85 -15.74 6.49 -5.09
C SER A 85 -16.08 5.27 -5.94
N ARG A 86 -15.08 4.44 -6.28
CA ARG A 86 -15.31 3.19 -7.04
C ARG A 86 -16.12 2.16 -6.25
N LEU A 87 -15.87 2.01 -4.94
CA LEU A 87 -16.63 1.08 -4.09
C LEU A 87 -18.11 1.49 -4.03
N ARG A 88 -18.37 2.80 -3.93
CA ARG A 88 -19.73 3.37 -3.96
C ARG A 88 -20.42 3.14 -5.31
N GLN A 89 -19.71 3.35 -6.42
CA GLN A 89 -20.23 3.09 -7.77
C GLN A 89 -20.63 1.63 -7.97
N MET A 90 -19.88 0.70 -7.37
CA MET A 90 -20.19 -0.73 -7.39
C MET A 90 -21.26 -1.16 -6.37
N GLN A 91 -21.86 -0.19 -5.65
CA GLN A 91 -22.86 -0.42 -4.61
C GLN A 91 -22.39 -1.41 -3.54
N ILE A 92 -21.08 -1.48 -3.29
CA ILE A 92 -20.54 -2.30 -2.20
C ILE A 92 -20.90 -1.61 -0.90
N PRO A 93 -21.58 -2.30 0.04
CA PRO A 93 -21.93 -1.74 1.34
C PRO A 93 -20.66 -1.54 2.15
N VAL A 94 -20.13 -0.32 2.06
CA VAL A 94 -18.98 0.15 2.83
C VAL A 94 -19.50 0.87 4.08
N ALA A 95 -18.71 0.80 5.16
CA ALA A 95 -18.92 1.61 6.35
C ALA A 95 -18.96 3.12 5.97
N THR A 96 -19.43 3.95 6.90
CA THR A 96 -19.45 5.40 6.68
C THR A 96 -18.04 5.94 6.44
N ASP A 97 -17.92 7.06 5.73
CA ASP A 97 -16.64 7.72 5.48
C ASP A 97 -15.85 7.97 6.76
N ALA A 98 -16.54 8.30 7.86
CA ALA A 98 -15.94 8.53 9.15
C ALA A 98 -15.30 7.25 9.74
N GLU A 99 -15.95 6.10 9.60
CA GLU A 99 -15.43 4.82 10.09
C GLU A 99 -14.21 4.37 9.28
N ILE A 100 -14.26 4.53 7.95
CA ILE A 100 -13.13 4.21 7.08
C ILE A 100 -11.98 5.16 7.33
N HIS A 101 -12.26 6.46 7.45
CA HIS A 101 -11.25 7.46 7.77
C HIS A 101 -10.55 7.12 9.08
N THR A 102 -11.31 6.82 10.14
CA THR A 102 -10.78 6.42 11.44
C THR A 102 -9.91 5.16 11.33
N ALA A 103 -10.34 4.16 10.56
CA ALA A 103 -9.55 2.95 10.34
C ALA A 103 -8.24 3.26 9.59
N VAL A 104 -8.29 4.12 8.57
CA VAL A 104 -7.10 4.55 7.79
C VAL A 104 -6.14 5.33 8.65
N GLU A 105 -6.65 6.22 9.50
CA GLU A 105 -5.86 7.00 10.44
C GLU A 105 -5.11 6.12 11.45
N ARG A 106 -5.76 5.08 11.99
CA ARG A 106 -5.10 4.08 12.85
C ARG A 106 -3.96 3.36 12.13
N GLY A 107 -4.02 3.27 10.80
CA GLY A 107 -2.98 2.69 9.96
C GLY A 107 -1.90 3.67 9.50
N ASN A 108 -1.96 4.96 9.83
CA ASN A 108 -1.12 5.99 9.22
C ASN A 108 0.38 5.72 9.32
N GLU A 109 0.88 5.22 10.45
CA GLU A 109 2.30 4.87 10.59
C GLU A 109 2.72 3.81 9.57
N ARG A 110 1.91 2.76 9.42
CA ARG A 110 2.17 1.67 8.47
C ARG A 110 2.08 2.18 7.04
N ARG A 111 1.10 3.05 6.75
CA ARG A 111 0.93 3.67 5.44
C ARG A 111 2.08 4.61 5.09
N ALA A 112 2.64 5.32 6.06
CA ALA A 112 3.83 6.15 5.85
C ALA A 112 5.07 5.31 5.49
N LEU A 113 5.24 4.14 6.10
CA LEU A 113 6.29 3.19 5.72
C LEU A 113 6.08 2.65 4.30
N PHE A 114 4.86 2.28 3.93
CA PHE A 114 4.55 1.88 2.56
C PHE A 114 4.80 3.01 1.56
N LYS A 115 4.49 4.26 1.93
CA LYS A 115 4.76 5.42 1.07
C LYS A 115 6.27 5.56 0.82
N ALA A 116 7.09 5.50 1.87
CA ALA A 116 8.54 5.53 1.74
C ALA A 116 9.06 4.38 0.86
N TYR A 117 8.52 3.17 1.04
CA TYR A 117 8.86 2.00 0.22
C TYR A 117 8.51 2.18 -1.26
N VAL A 118 7.32 2.70 -1.56
CA VAL A 118 6.86 3.00 -2.93
C VAL A 118 7.74 4.08 -3.58
N GLU A 119 8.03 5.15 -2.86
CA GLU A 119 8.84 6.27 -3.34
C GLU A 119 10.31 5.87 -3.55
N ASN A 120 10.87 5.04 -2.67
CA ASN A 120 12.21 4.48 -2.84
C ASN A 120 12.31 3.57 -4.07
N GLY A 121 11.22 2.85 -4.37
CA GLY A 121 11.08 2.03 -5.58
C GLY A 121 10.88 2.84 -6.87
N GLY A 122 10.93 4.17 -6.83
CA GLY A 122 10.78 5.06 -7.99
C GLY A 122 9.33 5.34 -8.40
N TRP A 123 8.36 4.96 -7.56
CA TRP A 123 6.94 5.17 -7.82
C TRP A 123 6.39 6.34 -7.01
N THR A 124 5.22 6.84 -7.40
CA THR A 124 4.47 7.80 -6.60
C THR A 124 3.26 7.12 -5.96
N TRP A 125 2.73 7.71 -4.89
CA TRP A 125 1.55 7.16 -4.24
C TRP A 125 0.32 7.09 -5.16
N ALA A 126 0.27 7.90 -6.23
CA ALA A 126 -0.78 7.84 -7.24
C ALA A 126 -0.88 6.46 -7.94
N ALA A 127 0.24 5.73 -8.02
CA ALA A 127 0.26 4.36 -8.54
C ALA A 127 -0.42 3.35 -7.60
N VAL A 128 -0.59 3.69 -6.32
CA VAL A 128 -1.25 2.86 -5.31
C VAL A 128 -2.76 3.07 -5.34
N SER A 129 -3.20 4.33 -5.27
CA SER A 129 -4.62 4.71 -5.13
C SER A 129 -5.44 4.57 -6.41
N GLY A 130 -4.84 4.12 -7.53
CA GLY A 130 -5.56 3.94 -8.80
C GLY A 130 -6.05 5.25 -9.42
N SER A 131 -5.53 6.38 -8.95
CA SER A 131 -5.84 7.73 -9.40
C SER A 131 -5.01 8.15 -10.62
N GLY A 132 -4.04 7.33 -11.04
CA GLY A 132 -3.36 7.51 -12.32
C GLY A 132 -4.33 7.20 -13.46
N GLU A 133 -4.58 8.20 -14.30
CA GLU A 133 -5.02 7.97 -15.68
C GLU A 133 -4.14 6.88 -16.30
N ILE A 134 -4.78 5.95 -17.00
CA ILE A 134 -4.12 4.91 -17.79
C ILE A 134 -3.37 5.58 -18.94
#